data_AF-A0A963NXH3-F1
#
_entry.id   AF-A0A963NXH3-F1
#
_cell.length_a   1.000
_cell.length_b   1.000
_cell.length_c   1.000
_cell.angle_alpha   90.00
_cell.angle_beta   90.00
_cell.angle_gamma   90.00
#
_symmetry.space_group_name_H-M   'P 1'
#
loop_
_entity.id
_entity.type
_entity.pdbx_description
1 polymer ?
#
loop_
_entity_poly.entity_id
_entity_poly.type
_entity_poly.pdbx_seq_one_letter_code
_entity_poly.pdbx_strand_id
1 'polypeptide(L)'
;MRPGRALAGALLLLALSACSSGPAEQIGQTAASRSASGQTALDPVEPAEAVEEEPLLTSVPDPLEPLNRAIYRFNFELDSYVLLPIVNAYRYVVPEFLRTGVSNFFNNLLEVTNANNGLLQARPEIASRAVIRFAVNSTVGVLGFFDVATKLGVT
;
A
#
# COMPACT_ATOMS: atom_id res chain seq x y z
N MET A 1 10.91 -48.95 -28.60
CA MET A 1 10.35 -47.69 -28.06
C MET A 1 9.89 -47.95 -26.64
N ARG A 2 10.51 -47.32 -25.63
CA ARG A 2 10.19 -47.57 -24.21
C ARG A 2 9.08 -46.59 -23.75
N PRO A 3 7.88 -47.04 -23.35
CA PRO A 3 6.73 -46.17 -23.05
C PRO A 3 6.85 -45.34 -21.75
N GLY A 4 7.96 -45.47 -21.01
CA GLY A 4 8.12 -44.85 -19.68
C GLY A 4 8.32 -43.32 -19.67
N ARG A 5 8.64 -42.67 -20.81
CA ARG A 5 8.88 -41.22 -20.84
C ARG A 5 7.60 -40.38 -21.01
N ALA A 6 6.55 -40.96 -21.60
CA ALA A 6 5.27 -40.27 -21.77
C ALA A 6 4.46 -40.20 -20.46
N LEU A 7 4.57 -41.24 -19.62
CA LEU A 7 3.87 -41.29 -18.33
C LEU A 7 4.48 -40.30 -17.30
N ALA A 8 5.80 -40.13 -17.31
CA ALA A 8 6.48 -39.18 -16.42
C ALA A 8 6.16 -37.71 -16.74
N GLY A 9 5.95 -37.38 -18.03
CA GLY A 9 5.55 -36.02 -18.44
C GLY A 9 4.10 -35.67 -18.05
N ALA A 10 3.19 -36.65 -18.14
CA ALA A 10 1.79 -36.45 -17.73
C ALA A 10 1.63 -36.30 -16.20
N LEU A 11 2.44 -37.03 -15.42
CA LEU A 11 2.44 -36.93 -13.96
C LEU A 11 3.01 -35.59 -13.46
N LEU A 12 3.97 -35.01 -14.19
CA LEU A 12 4.54 -33.70 -13.87
C LEU A 12 3.57 -32.54 -14.18
N LEU A 13 2.73 -32.67 -15.21
CA LEU A 13 1.70 -31.68 -15.55
C LEU A 13 0.47 -31.74 -14.63
N LEU A 14 0.12 -32.91 -14.10
CA LEU A 14 -0.96 -33.07 -13.11
C LEU A 14 -0.60 -32.54 -11.72
N ALA A 15 0.70 -32.47 -11.37
CA ALA A 15 1.16 -31.94 -10.09
C ALA A 15 1.08 -30.40 -9.98
N LEU A 16 1.06 -29.66 -11.10
CA LEU A 16 0.94 -28.20 -11.09
C LEU A 16 -0.49 -27.69 -10.91
N SER A 17 -1.50 -28.53 -11.12
CA SER A 17 -2.92 -28.13 -11.02
C SER A 17 -3.53 -28.32 -9.62
N ALA A 18 -2.78 -28.87 -8.66
CA ALA A 18 -3.33 -29.29 -7.36
C ALA A 18 -3.01 -28.35 -6.18
N CYS A 19 -2.31 -27.22 -6.41
CA CYS A 19 -2.01 -26.25 -5.35
C CYS A 19 -2.91 -24.99 -5.36
N SER A 20 -3.98 -24.98 -6.15
CA SER A 20 -5.00 -23.92 -6.09
C SER A 20 -6.17 -24.33 -5.19
N SER A 21 -5.88 -24.63 -3.92
CA SER A 21 -6.89 -24.55 -2.85
C SER A 21 -6.82 -23.15 -2.26
N GLY A 22 -7.37 -22.17 -2.98
CA GLY A 22 -7.60 -20.86 -2.41
C GLY A 22 -8.86 -20.89 -1.53
N PRO A 23 -8.83 -20.39 -0.29
CA PRO A 23 -9.94 -19.60 0.19
C PRO A 23 -9.94 -18.32 -0.63
N ALA A 24 -11.08 -18.06 -1.28
CA ALA A 24 -11.33 -16.85 -2.03
C ALA A 24 -10.93 -15.60 -1.21
N GLU A 25 -10.20 -14.73 -1.89
CA GLU A 25 -9.99 -13.35 -1.52
C GLU A 25 -11.37 -12.67 -1.36
N GLN A 26 -11.88 -12.58 -0.12
CA GLN A 26 -12.94 -11.63 0.21
C GLN A 26 -12.32 -10.23 0.33
N ILE A 27 -11.78 -9.71 -0.77
CA ILE A 27 -11.51 -8.28 -0.92
C ILE A 27 -12.74 -7.71 -1.61
N GLY A 28 -13.72 -7.27 -0.80
CA GLY A 28 -14.89 -6.58 -1.34
C GLY A 28 -16.15 -6.50 -0.46
N GLN A 29 -16.24 -7.18 0.68
CA GLN A 29 -17.51 -7.23 1.45
C GLN A 29 -17.43 -6.98 2.97
N THR A 30 -16.32 -6.45 3.51
CA THR A 30 -16.30 -5.95 4.90
C THR A 30 -16.35 -4.43 5.04
N ALA A 31 -16.20 -3.67 3.95
CA ALA A 31 -16.38 -2.21 3.97
C ALA A 31 -17.80 -1.76 3.53
N ALA A 32 -18.50 -2.56 2.72
CA ALA A 32 -19.78 -2.16 2.12
C ALA A 32 -21.04 -2.54 2.92
N SER A 33 -20.93 -3.35 3.98
CA SER A 33 -22.09 -3.78 4.79
C SER A 33 -22.25 -3.05 6.13
N ARG A 34 -21.42 -2.06 6.45
CA ARG A 34 -21.57 -1.24 7.67
C ARG A 34 -22.24 0.12 7.47
N SER A 35 -22.67 0.46 6.25
CA SER A 35 -23.23 1.80 5.96
C SER A 35 -24.69 1.79 5.51
N ALA A 36 -25.40 0.67 5.64
CA ALA A 36 -26.79 0.54 5.21
C ALA A 36 -27.70 -0.10 6.27
N SER A 37 -27.73 0.47 7.47
CA SER A 37 -28.89 0.37 8.38
C SER A 37 -28.75 1.41 9.48
N GLY A 38 -29.56 2.47 9.44
CA GLY A 38 -29.65 3.41 10.55
C GLY A 38 -29.87 4.88 10.18
N GLN A 39 -30.62 5.18 9.12
CA GLN A 39 -31.51 6.33 9.20
C GLN A 39 -32.65 5.93 10.12
N THR A 40 -32.53 6.24 11.41
CA THR A 40 -33.68 6.38 12.29
C THR A 40 -33.72 7.83 12.73
N ALA A 41 -34.94 8.34 12.75
CA ALA A 41 -35.30 9.72 12.96
C ALA A 41 -34.69 10.32 14.22
N LEU A 42 -34.76 11.64 14.30
CA LEU A 42 -34.49 12.42 15.50
C LEU A 42 -35.42 11.94 16.63
N ASP A 43 -35.00 10.91 17.35
CA ASP A 43 -35.60 10.54 18.63
C ASP A 43 -35.07 11.49 19.72
N PRO A 44 -35.92 11.93 20.67
CA PRO A 44 -35.52 12.88 21.71
C PRO A 44 -34.36 12.35 22.55
N VAL A 45 -33.37 13.21 22.82
CA VAL A 45 -32.17 12.90 23.61
C VAL A 45 -32.55 12.34 24.98
N GLU A 46 -32.44 11.03 25.10
CA GLU A 46 -32.42 10.29 26.36
C GLU A 46 -31.13 10.66 27.11
N PRO A 47 -31.19 10.96 28.43
CA PRO A 47 -30.10 11.62 29.12
C PRO A 47 -28.94 10.64 29.33
N ALA A 48 -27.81 10.94 28.67
CA ALA A 48 -26.45 10.61 29.06
C ALA A 48 -26.28 9.24 29.76
N GLU A 49 -26.65 8.15 29.10
CA GLU A 49 -26.05 6.86 29.43
C GLU A 49 -24.62 6.88 28.91
N ALA A 50 -23.70 6.62 29.84
CA ALA A 50 -22.27 6.58 29.59
C ALA A 50 -21.99 5.77 28.32
N VAL A 51 -21.29 6.39 27.36
CA VAL A 51 -20.58 5.61 26.35
C VAL A 51 -19.59 4.77 27.14
N GLU A 52 -19.91 3.50 27.33
CA GLU A 52 -18.93 2.54 27.81
C GLU A 52 -17.80 2.57 26.79
N GLU A 53 -16.70 3.24 27.14
CA GLU A 53 -15.45 3.08 26.42
C GLU A 53 -15.09 1.61 26.58
N GLU A 54 -15.48 0.79 25.60
CA GLU A 54 -14.92 -0.53 25.36
C GLU A 54 -13.41 -0.37 25.52
N PRO A 55 -12.82 -0.87 26.63
CA PRO A 55 -11.49 -0.49 26.99
C PRO A 55 -10.63 -1.14 25.93
N LEU A 56 -9.92 -0.33 25.14
CA LEU A 56 -8.93 -0.80 24.17
C LEU A 56 -7.74 -1.42 24.94
N LEU A 57 -7.98 -2.51 25.67
CA LEU A 57 -7.00 -3.24 26.46
C LEU A 57 -6.24 -4.19 25.55
N THR A 58 -5.38 -3.61 24.72
CA THR A 58 -4.07 -4.22 24.49
C THR A 58 -3.06 -3.09 24.39
N SER A 59 -2.35 -2.82 25.48
CA SER A 59 -1.00 -2.25 25.33
C SER A 59 -0.24 -3.21 24.42
N VAL A 60 0.09 -2.79 23.19
CA VAL A 60 0.90 -3.59 22.28
C VAL A 60 2.22 -3.89 22.99
N PRO A 61 2.57 -5.16 23.27
CA PRO A 61 3.81 -5.46 23.96
C PRO A 61 5.00 -5.01 23.12
N ASP A 62 5.72 -3.98 23.57
CA ASP A 62 6.97 -3.51 22.97
C ASP A 62 8.10 -3.62 24.02
N PRO A 63 8.83 -4.75 24.06
CA PRO A 63 9.94 -4.95 25.00
C PRO A 63 11.04 -3.88 24.88
N LEU A 64 11.14 -3.18 23.74
CA LEU A 64 12.12 -2.15 23.48
C LEU A 64 11.55 -0.73 23.59
N GLU A 65 10.36 -0.58 24.19
CA GLU A 65 9.70 0.70 24.43
C GLU A 65 10.64 1.81 24.98
N PRO A 66 11.44 1.60 26.04
CA PRO A 66 12.28 2.68 26.58
C PRO A 66 13.33 3.16 25.57
N LEU A 67 13.87 2.24 24.75
CA LEU A 67 14.81 2.56 23.69
C LEU A 67 14.13 3.30 22.54
N ASN A 68 12.99 2.79 22.07
CA ASN A 68 12.21 3.41 21.00
C ASN A 68 11.78 4.83 21.38
N ARG A 69 11.34 5.06 22.63
CA ARG A 69 11.00 6.38 23.14
C ARG A 69 12.21 7.31 23.24
N ALA A 70 13.38 6.81 23.64
CA ALA A 70 14.59 7.62 23.71
C ALA A 70 15.04 8.08 22.31
N ILE A 71 15.07 7.15 21.34
CA ILE A 71 15.39 7.47 19.93
C ILE A 71 14.34 8.42 19.35
N TYR A 72 13.06 8.19 19.65
CA TYR A 72 11.99 9.09 19.21
C TYR A 72 12.19 10.52 19.71
N ARG A 73 12.50 10.71 21.00
CA ARG A 73 12.76 12.06 21.57
C ARG A 73 13.92 12.74 20.87
N PHE A 74 15.02 12.02 20.64
CA PHE A 74 16.15 12.54 19.89
C PHE A 74 15.76 12.95 18.46
N ASN A 75 15.06 12.08 17.72
CA ASN A 75 14.60 12.37 16.37
C ASN A 75 13.63 13.56 16.33
N PHE A 76 12.77 13.69 17.34
CA PHE A 76 11.81 14.80 17.47
C PHE A 76 12.52 16.13 17.67
N GLU A 77 13.53 16.18 18.55
CA GLU A 77 14.34 17.38 18.75
C GLU A 77 15.15 17.71 17.50
N LEU A 78 15.79 16.73 16.87
CA LEU A 78 16.51 16.90 15.61
C LEU A 78 15.60 17.44 14.50
N ASP A 79 14.39 16.90 14.38
CA ASP A 79 13.42 17.37 13.40
C ASP A 79 13.04 18.83 13.66
N SER A 80 12.69 19.14 14.91
CA SER A 80 12.26 20.48 15.32
C SER A 80 13.33 21.56 15.08
N TYR A 81 14.59 21.27 15.44
CA TYR A 81 15.66 22.27 15.40
C TYR A 81 16.45 22.30 14.08
N VAL A 82 16.50 21.19 13.33
CA VAL A 82 17.36 21.06 12.15
C VAL A 82 16.57 20.71 10.90
N LEU A 83 15.77 19.64 10.91
CA LEU A 83 15.14 19.16 9.66
C LEU A 83 13.98 20.06 9.20
N LEU A 84 13.07 20.46 10.09
CA LEU A 84 11.97 21.38 9.77
C LEU A 84 12.44 22.71 9.17
N PRO A 85 13.41 23.44 9.75
CA PRO A 85 13.89 24.68 9.14
C PRO A 85 14.53 24.44 7.77
N ILE A 86 15.26 23.34 7.57
CA ILE A 86 15.82 22.97 6.26
C ILE A 86 14.71 22.68 5.25
N VAL A 87 13.69 21.91 5.64
CA VAL A 87 12.53 21.60 4.78
C VAL A 87 11.78 22.88 4.41
N ASN A 88 11.58 23.80 5.36
CA ASN A 88 10.95 25.08 5.09
C ASN A 88 11.78 25.94 4.12
N ALA A 89 13.10 26.00 4.29
CA ALA A 89 13.99 26.69 3.37
C ALA A 89 13.94 26.06 1.96
N TYR A 90 13.99 24.73 1.86
CA TYR A 90 13.82 24.02 0.58
C TYR A 90 12.47 24.31 -0.06
N ARG A 91 11.38 24.29 0.73
CA ARG A 91 10.04 24.59 0.25
C ARG A 91 9.88 26.04 -0.22
N TYR A 92 10.62 26.96 0.38
CA TYR A 92 10.63 28.36 0.00
C TYR A 92 11.40 28.59 -1.30
N VAL A 93 12.55 27.94 -1.48
CA VAL A 93 13.42 28.13 -2.66
C VAL A 93 12.92 27.35 -3.87
N VAL A 94 12.42 26.14 -3.68
CA VAL A 94 12.03 25.23 -4.77
C VAL A 94 10.51 25.28 -5.01
N PRO A 95 10.07 25.62 -6.23
CA PRO A 95 8.66 25.70 -6.57
C PRO A 95 7.99 24.32 -6.54
N GLU A 96 6.68 24.32 -6.28
CA GLU A 96 5.91 23.10 -6.05
C GLU A 96 6.02 22.05 -7.17
N PHE A 97 5.97 22.48 -8.43
CA PHE A 97 6.03 21.57 -9.57
C PHE A 97 7.35 20.77 -9.64
N LEU A 98 8.48 21.37 -9.25
CA LEU A 98 9.77 20.66 -9.20
C LEU A 98 9.80 19.64 -8.07
N ARG A 99 9.30 20.02 -6.89
CA ARG A 99 9.23 19.09 -5.74
C ARG A 99 8.36 17.88 -6.07
N THR A 100 7.17 18.13 -6.61
CA THR A 100 6.23 17.08 -7.03
C THR A 100 6.83 16.22 -8.13
N GLY A 101 7.53 16.81 -9.10
CA GLY A 101 8.15 16.03 -10.17
C GLY A 101 9.28 15.11 -9.68
N VAL A 102 10.09 15.56 -8.71
CA VAL A 102 11.09 14.70 -8.05
C VAL A 102 10.42 13.58 -7.26
N SER A 103 9.35 13.87 -6.51
CA SER A 103 8.57 12.83 -5.82
C SER A 103 7.99 11.81 -6.79
N ASN A 104 7.42 12.25 -7.92
CA ASN A 104 6.89 11.36 -8.95
C ASN A 104 7.98 10.48 -9.57
N PHE A 105 9.18 11.02 -9.81
CA PHE A 105 10.31 10.26 -10.34
C PHE A 105 10.69 9.09 -9.43
N PHE A 106 10.82 9.33 -8.12
CA PHE A 106 11.12 8.25 -7.17
C PHE A 106 9.96 7.26 -7.03
N ASN A 107 8.71 7.73 -7.04
CA ASN A 107 7.54 6.84 -7.04
C ASN A 107 7.51 5.96 -8.29
N ASN A 108 7.86 6.50 -9.47
CA ASN A 108 7.99 5.74 -10.71
C ASN A 108 9.06 4.65 -10.59
N LEU A 109 10.20 4.93 -9.95
CA LEU A 109 11.23 3.91 -9.71
C LEU A 109 10.76 2.80 -8.77
N LEU A 110 9.94 3.13 -7.76
CA LEU A 110 9.34 2.15 -6.85
C LEU A 110 8.34 1.22 -7.56
N GLU A 111 7.80 1.61 -8.72
CA GLU A 111 6.94 0.73 -9.52
C GLU A 111 7.66 -0.55 -9.99
N VAL A 112 8.99 -0.51 -10.15
CA VAL A 112 9.78 -1.71 -10.46
C VAL A 112 9.69 -2.71 -9.30
N THR A 113 9.79 -2.23 -8.07
CA THR A 113 9.63 -3.06 -6.88
C THR A 113 8.20 -3.56 -6.76
N ASN A 114 7.19 -2.73 -7.06
CA ASN A 114 5.79 -3.16 -7.07
C ASN A 114 5.52 -4.24 -8.13
N ALA A 115 6.08 -4.10 -9.33
CA ALA A 115 6.00 -5.09 -10.39
C ALA A 115 6.61 -6.43 -9.96
N ASN A 116 7.82 -6.39 -9.38
CA ASN A 116 8.50 -7.58 -8.87
C ASN A 116 7.72 -8.22 -7.72
N ASN A 117 7.25 -7.44 -6.74
CA ASN A 117 6.46 -7.96 -5.63
C ASN A 117 5.16 -8.61 -6.11
N GLY A 118 4.44 -7.94 -7.03
CA GLY A 118 3.23 -8.49 -7.64
C GLY A 118 3.50 -9.79 -8.40
N LEU A 119 4.61 -9.85 -9.15
CA LEU A 119 5.02 -11.05 -9.87
C LEU A 119 5.36 -12.20 -8.91
N LEU A 120 6.16 -11.93 -7.88
CA LEU A 120 6.57 -12.92 -6.88
C LEU A 120 5.41 -13.41 -6.02
N GLN A 121 4.40 -12.57 -5.78
CA GLN A 121 3.17 -12.93 -5.07
C GLN A 121 2.11 -13.56 -5.98
N ALA A 122 2.42 -13.81 -7.27
CA ALA A 122 1.49 -14.31 -8.28
C ALA A 122 0.19 -13.45 -8.38
N ARG A 123 0.32 -12.12 -8.23
CA ARG A 123 -0.74 -11.13 -8.35
C ARG A 123 -0.59 -10.37 -9.69
N PRO A 124 -1.10 -10.93 -10.81
CA PRO A 124 -0.87 -10.37 -12.15
C PRO A 124 -1.47 -8.98 -12.33
N GLU A 125 -2.55 -8.68 -11.62
CA GLU A 125 -3.20 -7.38 -11.67
C GLU A 125 -2.30 -6.27 -11.10
N ILE A 126 -1.66 -6.51 -9.95
CA ILE A 126 -0.71 -5.56 -9.35
C ILE A 126 0.53 -5.42 -10.26
N ALA A 127 1.07 -6.55 -10.74
CA ALA A 127 2.26 -6.54 -11.57
C ALA A 127 2.06 -5.78 -12.88
N SER A 128 0.96 -6.05 -13.59
CA SER A 128 0.64 -5.39 -14.86
C SER A 128 0.36 -3.90 -14.69
N ARG A 129 -0.37 -3.50 -13.64
CA ARG A 129 -0.59 -2.07 -13.34
C ARG A 129 0.72 -1.33 -13.08
N ALA A 130 1.60 -1.89 -12.26
CA ALA A 130 2.92 -1.30 -11.98
C ALA A 130 3.76 -1.15 -13.26
N VAL A 131 3.76 -2.17 -14.14
CA VAL A 131 4.48 -2.11 -15.43
C VAL A 131 3.91 -1.03 -16.35
N ILE A 132 2.59 -0.93 -16.47
CA ILE A 132 1.94 0.10 -17.30
C ILE A 132 2.26 1.50 -16.76
N ARG A 133 2.15 1.70 -15.44
CA ARG A 133 2.50 2.98 -14.80
C ARG A 133 3.95 3.35 -15.08
N PHE A 134 4.88 2.43 -14.86
CA PHE A 134 6.30 2.64 -15.15
C PHE A 134 6.55 2.99 -16.62
N ALA A 135 5.95 2.25 -17.55
CA ALA A 135 6.14 2.47 -18.98
C ALA A 135 5.61 3.84 -19.43
N VAL A 136 4.39 4.20 -19.03
CA VAL A 136 3.75 5.47 -19.41
C VAL A 136 4.46 6.65 -18.77
N ASN A 137 4.73 6.59 -17.47
CA ASN A 137 5.39 7.68 -16.75
C ASN A 137 6.83 7.85 -17.21
N SER A 138 7.55 6.78 -17.52
CA SER A 138 8.93 6.89 -18.02
C SER A 138 9.02 7.44 -19.45
N THR A 139 8.05 7.12 -20.31
CA THR A 139 8.05 7.56 -21.72
C THR A 139 7.40 8.93 -21.90
N VAL A 140 6.11 9.03 -21.61
CA VAL A 140 5.32 10.26 -21.78
C VAL A 140 5.53 11.23 -20.63
N GLY A 141 5.70 10.69 -19.42
CA GLY A 141 5.90 11.49 -18.21
C GLY A 141 7.33 12.01 -17.99
N VAL A 142 8.21 11.93 -19.00
CA VAL A 142 9.63 12.39 -18.91
C VAL A 142 10.34 11.71 -17.75
N LEU A 143 10.64 10.40 -17.88
CA LEU A 143 11.28 9.56 -16.85
C LEU A 143 10.49 9.44 -15.53
N GLY A 144 9.22 9.80 -15.53
CA GLY A 144 8.36 9.78 -14.35
C GLY A 144 8.28 11.11 -13.62
N PHE A 145 8.82 12.19 -14.18
CA PHE A 145 8.64 13.54 -13.62
C PHE A 145 7.17 13.98 -13.61
N PHE A 146 6.41 13.58 -14.62
CA PHE A 146 4.96 13.78 -14.68
C PHE A 146 4.23 12.43 -14.54
N ASP A 147 3.34 12.33 -13.56
CA ASP A 147 2.47 11.16 -13.40
C ASP A 147 1.28 11.23 -14.37
N VAL A 148 1.52 10.72 -15.58
CA VAL A 148 0.52 10.67 -16.66
C VAL A 148 -0.36 9.43 -16.52
N ALA A 149 0.17 8.32 -16.00
CA ALA A 149 -0.57 7.08 -15.81
C ALA A 149 -1.80 7.26 -14.91
N THR A 150 -1.66 8.01 -13.82
CA THR A 150 -2.79 8.36 -12.95
C THR A 150 -3.86 9.18 -13.69
N LYS A 151 -3.45 10.10 -14.58
CA LYS A 151 -4.39 10.88 -15.41
C LYS A 151 -5.14 10.03 -16.43
N LEU A 152 -4.58 8.89 -16.82
CA LEU A 152 -5.21 7.91 -17.71
C LEU A 152 -6.06 6.88 -16.95
N GLY A 153 -6.20 7.00 -15.62
CA GLY A 153 -7.01 6.10 -14.81
C GLY A 153 -6.29 4.79 -14.41
N VAL A 154 -4.97 4.73 -14.58
CA VAL A 154 -4.18 3.58 -14.13
C VAL A 154 -3.68 3.87 -12.71
N THR A 155 -4.47 3.49 -11.72
CA THR A 155 -4.15 3.62 -10.27
C THR A 155 -3.83 2.27 -9.65
#